data_AF-A0A7C3HR78-F1
#
_entry.id   AF-A0A7C3HR78-F1
#
_cell.length_a   1.000
_cell.length_b   1.000
_cell.length_c   1.000
_cell.angle_alpha   90.00
_cell.angle_beta   90.00
_cell.angle_gamma   90.00
#
_symmetry.space_group_name_H-M   'P 1'
#
loop_
_entity.id
_entity.type
_entity.pdbx_description
1 polymer ?
#
loop_
_entity_poly.entity_id
_entity_poly.type
_entity_poly.pdbx_seq_one_letter_code
_entity_poly.pdbx_strand_id
1 'polypeptide(L)'
;LAIVRSGRWKNLLLALVMVPFWTSLLIRTYAWMFLLRDTGLVNSALLKAGLISEPLPLLYNWGAVVLGLVYAHLPFMVLPLYAALERQEPHLLEAAADLGARDWQAFWRVTLPLAAPGIRAGVLLVFIPCLGTYLIPDLLGGG
;
A
#
# COMPACT_ATOMS: atom_id res chain seq x y z
N LEU A 1 -1.27 -12.58 -0.09
CA LEU A 1 -1.02 -13.94 0.44
C LEU A 1 -0.80 -13.96 1.94
N ALA A 2 0.14 -13.18 2.50
CA ALA A 2 0.39 -13.15 3.95
C ALA A 2 -0.87 -12.81 4.78
N ILE A 3 -1.62 -11.77 4.43
CA ILE A 3 -2.86 -11.39 5.17
C ILE A 3 -3.89 -12.52 5.13
N VAL A 4 -4.18 -13.09 3.96
CA VAL A 4 -5.21 -14.13 3.77
C VAL A 4 -4.80 -15.47 4.40
N ARG A 5 -3.50 -15.83 4.36
CA ARG A 5 -2.95 -17.05 4.98
C ARG A 5 -2.65 -16.90 6.47
N SER A 6 -2.71 -15.70 7.05
CA SER A 6 -2.30 -15.45 8.44
C SER A 6 -3.30 -15.91 9.51
N GLY A 7 -4.39 -16.58 9.13
CA GLY A 7 -5.37 -17.16 10.06
C GLY A 7 -5.84 -16.16 11.11
N ARG A 8 -5.40 -16.33 12.36
CA ARG A 8 -5.74 -15.48 13.51
C ARG A 8 -5.31 -14.01 13.37
N TRP A 9 -4.26 -13.71 12.59
CA TRP A 9 -3.76 -12.35 12.39
C TRP A 9 -4.42 -11.62 11.22
N LYS A 10 -5.25 -12.30 10.42
CA LYS A 10 -5.95 -11.74 9.25
C LYS A 10 -6.73 -10.49 9.63
N ASN A 11 -7.56 -10.59 10.67
CA ASN A 11 -8.39 -9.49 11.14
C ASN A 11 -7.55 -8.34 11.71
N LEU A 12 -6.43 -8.64 12.37
CA LEU A 12 -5.53 -7.60 12.90
C LEU A 12 -4.83 -6.85 11.77
N LEU A 13 -4.33 -7.55 10.74
CA LEU A 13 -3.67 -6.93 9.60
C LEU A 13 -4.63 -6.07 8.78
N LEU A 14 -5.86 -6.55 8.57
CA LEU A 14 -6.92 -5.74 7.97
C LEU A 14 -7.25 -4.52 8.83
N ALA A 15 -7.39 -4.70 10.14
CA ALA A 15 -7.61 -3.58 11.06
C ALA A 15 -6.48 -2.56 10.95
N LEU A 16 -5.21 -2.98 10.93
CA LEU A 16 -4.05 -2.10 10.81
C LEU A 16 -4.06 -1.28 9.51
N VAL A 17 -4.48 -1.88 8.40
CA VAL A 17 -4.66 -1.18 7.12
C VAL A 17 -5.82 -0.18 7.18
N MET A 18 -6.88 -0.53 7.90
CA MET A 18 -8.07 0.31 8.02
C MET A 18 -7.90 1.44 9.03
N VAL A 19 -7.15 1.25 10.13
CA VAL A 19 -6.91 2.27 11.18
C VAL A 19 -6.53 3.65 10.63
N PRO A 20 -5.55 3.81 9.71
CA PRO A 20 -5.19 5.12 9.20
C PRO A 20 -6.32 5.79 8.40
N PHE A 21 -7.27 5.02 7.86
CA PHE A 21 -8.44 5.56 7.17
C PHE A 21 -9.34 6.42 8.08
N TRP A 22 -9.42 6.07 9.37
CA TRP A 22 -10.25 6.78 10.36
C TRP A 22 -9.68 8.14 10.78
N THR A 23 -8.45 8.44 10.37
CA THR A 23 -7.81 9.72 10.68
C THR A 23 -8.02 10.74 9.57
N SER A 24 -8.14 12.02 9.94
CA SER A 24 -8.30 13.11 8.97
C SER A 24 -7.17 13.11 7.93
N LEU A 25 -7.54 13.25 6.65
CA LEU A 25 -6.59 13.30 5.53
C LEU A 25 -5.58 14.44 5.70
N LEU A 26 -6.03 15.59 6.22
CA LEU A 26 -5.17 16.75 6.50
C LEU A 26 -4.09 16.39 7.51
N ILE A 27 -4.46 15.78 8.64
CA ILE A 27 -3.52 15.39 9.68
C ILE A 27 -2.49 14.40 9.13
N ARG A 28 -2.94 13.42 8.35
CA ARG A 28 -2.04 12.44 7.69
C ARG A 28 -1.07 13.10 6.71
N THR A 29 -1.55 14.05 5.93
CA THR A 29 -0.73 14.76 4.93
C THR A 29 0.31 15.64 5.62
N TYR A 30 -0.07 16.35 6.69
CA TYR A 30 0.88 17.10 7.52
C TYR A 30 1.90 16.18 8.21
N ALA A 31 1.47 15.01 8.71
CA ALA A 31 2.40 14.05 9.29
C ALA A 31 3.47 13.62 8.28
N TRP A 32 3.08 13.33 7.03
CA TRP A 32 4.03 13.05 5.95
C TRP A 32 4.94 14.24 5.64
N MET A 33 4.39 15.45 5.58
CA MET A 33 5.20 16.66 5.39
C MET A 33 6.27 16.83 6.49
N PHE A 34 5.90 16.62 7.75
CA PHE A 34 6.84 16.66 8.87
C PHE A 34 7.91 15.55 8.81
N LEU A 35 7.55 14.36 8.32
CA LEU A 35 8.50 13.25 8.17
C LEU A 35 9.48 13.46 7.03
N LEU A 36 9.02 13.99 5.90
CA LEU A 36 9.75 14.08 4.63
C LEU A 36 10.54 15.38 4.44
N ARG A 37 10.30 16.42 5.25
CA ARG A 37 11.11 17.65 5.19
C ARG A 37 12.60 17.38 5.47
N ASP A 38 13.46 18.32 5.11
CA ASP A 38 14.92 18.18 5.28
C ASP A 38 15.35 17.95 6.73
N THR A 39 14.67 18.59 7.67
CA THR A 39 14.85 18.40 9.13
C THR A 39 13.96 17.31 9.73
N GLY A 40 13.27 16.55 8.88
CA GLY A 40 12.30 15.53 9.27
C GLY A 40 12.95 14.27 9.84
N LEU A 41 12.11 13.38 10.35
CA LEU A 41 12.56 12.13 10.98
C LEU A 41 13.32 11.23 9.99
N VAL A 42 12.89 11.18 8.72
CA VAL A 42 13.51 10.31 7.70
C VAL A 42 14.96 10.75 7.45
N ASN A 43 15.16 12.01 7.09
CA ASN A 43 16.50 12.56 6.86
C ASN A 43 17.38 12.50 8.12
N SER A 44 16.81 12.84 9.29
CA SER A 44 17.53 12.78 10.56
C SER A 44 18.00 11.36 10.92
N ALA A 45 17.18 10.34 10.65
CA ALA A 45 17.54 8.95 10.90
C ALA A 45 18.61 8.46 9.91
N LEU A 46 18.50 8.81 8.63
CA LEU A 46 19.49 8.45 7.60
C LEU A 46 20.86 9.10 7.86
N LEU A 47 20.88 10.37 8.28
CA LEU A 47 22.10 11.08 8.68
C LEU A 47 22.74 10.43 9.92
N LYS A 48 21.94 10.13 10.96
CA LYS A 48 22.44 9.45 12.17
C LYS A 48 22.96 8.04 11.91
N ALA A 49 22.38 7.34 10.93
CA ALA A 49 22.85 6.03 10.50
C ALA A 49 24.12 6.10 9.63
N GLY A 50 24.57 7.29 9.22
CA GLY A 50 25.71 7.47 8.32
C GLY A 50 25.47 7.03 6.88
N LEU A 51 24.20 6.88 6.47
CA LEU A 51 23.83 6.44 5.12
C LEU A 51 23.86 7.59 4.10
N ILE A 52 23.73 8.83 4.56
CA ILE A 52 23.77 10.05 3.74
C ILE A 52 24.61 11.12 4.45
N SER A 53 25.18 12.05 3.68
CA SER A 53 25.99 13.17 4.20
C SER A 53 25.21 14.48 4.29
N GLU A 54 24.16 14.63 3.51
CA GLU A 54 23.30 15.81 3.42
C GLU A 54 21.83 15.37 3.32
N PRO A 55 20.86 16.18 3.80
CA PRO A 55 19.44 15.86 3.68
C PRO A 55 19.01 15.67 2.22
N LEU A 56 18.24 14.61 1.96
CA LEU A 56 17.64 14.38 0.67
C LEU A 56 16.39 15.26 0.50
N PRO A 57 16.17 15.88 -0.69
CA PRO A 57 14.98 16.68 -0.97
C PRO A 57 13.76 15.78 -1.19
N LEU A 58 13.24 15.20 -0.11
CA LEU A 58 12.15 14.20 -0.14
C LEU A 58 10.75 14.83 -0.17
N LEU A 59 10.64 16.14 0.02
CA LEU A 59 9.38 16.91 -0.01
C LEU A 59 9.33 17.79 -1.26
N TYR A 60 8.13 18.21 -1.67
CA TYR A 60 7.88 19.09 -2.82
C TYR A 60 8.37 18.52 -4.15
N ASN A 61 8.09 17.24 -4.36
CA ASN A 61 8.43 16.53 -5.59
C ASN A 61 7.39 15.47 -5.91
N TRP A 62 7.45 14.94 -7.13
CA TRP A 62 6.50 13.93 -7.59
C TRP A 62 6.52 12.64 -6.77
N GLY A 63 7.68 12.24 -6.24
CA GLY A 63 7.82 11.07 -5.37
C GLY A 63 7.03 11.21 -4.06
N ALA A 64 7.07 12.39 -3.45
CA ALA A 64 6.28 12.71 -2.24
C ALA A 64 4.77 12.63 -2.52
N VAL A 65 4.33 13.14 -3.67
CA VAL A 65 2.93 13.08 -4.11
C VAL A 65 2.48 11.64 -4.32
N VAL A 66 3.26 10.83 -5.04
CA VAL A 66 2.97 9.41 -5.28
C VAL A 66 2.89 8.65 -3.95
N LEU A 67 3.82 8.89 -3.03
CA LEU A 67 3.83 8.28 -1.71
C LEU A 67 2.56 8.63 -0.93
N GLY A 68 2.18 9.91 -0.90
CA GLY A 68 0.97 10.38 -0.25
C GLY A 68 -0.30 9.73 -0.84
N LEU A 69 -0.40 9.67 -2.16
CA LEU A 69 -1.53 9.06 -2.86
C LEU A 69 -1.65 7.56 -2.57
N VAL A 70 -0.52 6.82 -2.65
CA VAL A 70 -0.48 5.39 -2.34
C VAL A 70 -0.92 5.14 -0.90
N TYR A 71 -0.40 5.90 0.06
CA TYR A 71 -0.77 5.76 1.46
C TYR A 71 -2.25 6.08 1.71
N ALA A 72 -2.76 7.17 1.13
CA ALA A 72 -4.13 7.60 1.31
C ALA A 72 -5.15 6.61 0.74
N HIS A 73 -4.81 5.96 -0.38
CA HIS A 73 -5.73 5.11 -1.11
C HIS A 73 -5.48 3.60 -0.93
N LEU A 74 -4.44 3.21 -0.18
CA LEU A 74 -4.13 1.82 0.11
C LEU A 74 -5.35 0.99 0.59
N PRO A 75 -6.21 1.50 1.51
CA PRO A 75 -7.35 0.73 1.99
C PRO A 75 -8.34 0.37 0.86
N PHE A 76 -8.57 1.29 -0.07
CA PHE A 76 -9.48 1.08 -1.20
C PHE A 76 -8.99 0.01 -2.16
N MET A 77 -7.67 -0.20 -2.28
CA MET A 77 -7.10 -1.31 -3.05
C MET A 77 -7.19 -2.65 -2.29
N VAL A 78 -6.93 -2.61 -0.98
CA VAL A 78 -6.84 -3.81 -0.15
C VAL A 78 -8.19 -4.51 -0.01
N LEU A 79 -9.29 -3.78 0.15
CA LEU A 79 -10.63 -4.36 0.33
C LEU A 79 -11.08 -5.29 -0.83
N PRO A 80 -11.10 -4.85 -2.10
CA PRO A 80 -11.51 -5.70 -3.21
C PRO A 80 -10.51 -6.83 -3.50
N LEU A 81 -9.21 -6.59 -3.30
CA LEU A 81 -8.20 -7.63 -3.36
C LEU A 81 -8.44 -8.72 -2.32
N TYR A 82 -8.72 -8.30 -1.09
CA TYR A 82 -9.01 -9.20 0.02
C TYR A 82 -10.25 -10.04 -0.28
N ALA A 83 -11.35 -9.41 -0.72
CA ALA A 83 -12.58 -10.12 -1.07
C ALA A 83 -12.38 -11.12 -2.23
N ALA A 84 -11.55 -10.78 -3.23
CA ALA A 84 -11.24 -11.69 -4.32
C ALA A 84 -10.37 -12.88 -3.90
N LEU A 85 -9.42 -12.66 -2.99
CA LEU A 85 -8.54 -13.71 -2.48
C LEU A 85 -9.25 -14.63 -1.47
N GLU A 86 -10.14 -14.10 -0.64
CA GLU A 86 -10.90 -14.88 0.35
C GLU A 86 -11.87 -15.87 -0.31
N ARG A 87 -12.32 -15.56 -1.53
CA ARG A 87 -13.16 -16.46 -2.34
C ARG A 87 -12.41 -17.60 -3.01
N GLN A 88 -11.08 -17.60 -3.00
CA GLN A 88 -10.29 -18.66 -3.64
C GLN A 88 -10.32 -19.93 -2.79
N GLU A 89 -10.58 -21.07 -3.44
CA GLU A 89 -10.62 -22.36 -2.77
C GLU A 89 -9.19 -22.82 -2.40
N PRO A 90 -8.92 -23.24 -1.14
CA PRO A 90 -7.57 -23.58 -0.68
C PRO A 90 -6.88 -24.69 -1.49
N HIS A 91 -7.66 -25.65 -2.01
CA HIS A 91 -7.15 -26.80 -2.76
C HIS A 91 -6.45 -26.43 -4.06
N LEU A 92 -6.69 -25.24 -4.63
CA LEU A 92 -6.02 -24.79 -5.85
C LEU A 92 -4.51 -24.62 -5.66
N LEU A 93 -4.10 -24.25 -4.44
CA LEU A 93 -2.68 -24.11 -4.09
C LEU A 93 -2.06 -25.45 -3.72
N GLU A 94 -2.84 -26.36 -3.13
CA GLU A 94 -2.42 -27.74 -2.85
C GLU A 94 -2.19 -28.50 -4.18
N ALA A 95 -3.14 -28.42 -5.11
CA ALA A 95 -3.01 -28.99 -6.45
C ALA A 95 -1.83 -28.41 -7.24
N ALA A 96 -1.56 -27.10 -7.11
CA ALA A 96 -0.38 -26.49 -7.71
C ALA A 96 0.93 -27.07 -7.13
N ALA A 97 0.98 -27.28 -5.81
CA ALA A 97 2.13 -27.90 -5.14
C ALA A 97 2.30 -29.37 -5.53
N ASP A 98 1.20 -30.13 -5.65
CA ASP A 98 1.19 -31.52 -6.11
C ASP A 98 1.73 -31.66 -7.54
N LEU A 99 1.46 -30.67 -8.40
CA LEU A 99 2.03 -30.57 -9.75
C LEU A 99 3.49 -30.04 -9.79
N GLY A 100 4.13 -29.88 -8.62
CA GLY A 100 5.52 -29.47 -8.48
C GLY A 100 5.76 -27.96 -8.56
N ALA A 101 4.71 -27.13 -8.48
CA ALA A 101 4.88 -25.68 -8.50
C ALA A 101 5.48 -25.17 -7.18
N ARG A 102 6.51 -24.33 -7.27
CA ARG A 102 7.04 -23.55 -6.12
C ARG A 102 6.07 -22.42 -5.76
N ASP A 103 6.12 -21.92 -4.53
CA ASP A 103 5.23 -20.86 -4.03
C ASP A 103 5.14 -19.63 -4.96
N TRP A 104 6.28 -19.17 -5.49
CA TRP A 104 6.29 -18.03 -6.41
C TRP A 104 5.60 -18.36 -7.75
N GLN A 105 5.73 -19.60 -8.24
CA GLN A 105 5.07 -20.05 -9.45
C GLN A 105 3.56 -20.16 -9.24
N ALA A 106 3.14 -20.74 -8.11
CA ALA A 106 1.74 -20.82 -7.72
C ALA A 106 1.11 -19.42 -7.60
N PHE A 107 1.84 -18.45 -7.05
CA PHE A 107 1.38 -17.06 -7.01
C PHE A 107 1.11 -16.48 -8.41
N TRP A 108 2.09 -16.55 -9.31
CA TRP A 108 1.96 -15.96 -10.65
C TRP A 108 0.99 -16.71 -11.56
N ARG A 109 0.88 -18.04 -11.43
CA ARG A 109 0.07 -18.88 -12.31
C ARG A 109 -1.34 -19.15 -11.80
N VAL A 110 -1.56 -19.10 -10.49
CA VAL A 110 -2.85 -19.44 -9.86
C VAL A 110 -3.42 -18.23 -9.14
N THR A 111 -2.73 -17.72 -8.12
CA THR A 111 -3.29 -16.67 -7.25
C THR A 111 -3.54 -15.36 -8.00
N LEU A 112 -2.58 -14.89 -8.79
CA LEU A 112 -2.64 -13.59 -9.46
C LEU A 112 -3.72 -13.55 -10.56
N PRO A 113 -3.84 -14.54 -11.48
CA PRO A 113 -4.91 -14.56 -12.46
C PRO A 113 -6.30 -14.66 -11.82
N LEU A 114 -6.44 -15.46 -10.76
CA LEU A 114 -7.70 -15.58 -10.03
C LEU A 114 -8.05 -14.31 -9.24
N ALA A 115 -7.06 -13.54 -8.81
CA ALA A 115 -7.26 -12.25 -8.15
C ALA A 115 -7.52 -11.10 -9.15
N ALA A 116 -7.35 -11.32 -10.46
CA ALA A 116 -7.46 -10.27 -11.48
C ALA A 116 -8.80 -9.50 -11.48
N PRO A 117 -9.97 -10.13 -11.28
CA PRO A 117 -11.23 -9.39 -11.11
C PRO A 117 -11.20 -8.41 -9.93
N GLY A 118 -10.63 -8.84 -8.79
CA GLY A 118 -10.45 -8.00 -7.61
C GLY A 118 -9.44 -6.87 -7.83
N ILE A 119 -8.36 -7.14 -8.55
CA ILE A 119 -7.38 -6.12 -8.95
C ILE A 119 -8.07 -5.04 -9.79
N ARG A 120 -8.85 -5.42 -10.81
CA ARG A 120 -9.55 -4.46 -11.66
C ARG A 120 -10.55 -3.62 -10.87
N ALA A 121 -11.34 -4.24 -9.98
CA ALA A 121 -12.25 -3.52 -9.11
C ALA A 121 -11.51 -2.54 -8.18
N GLY A 122 -10.38 -2.96 -7.60
CA GLY A 122 -9.56 -2.11 -6.75
C GLY A 122 -8.92 -0.94 -7.49
N VAL A 123 -8.41 -1.17 -8.70
CA VAL A 123 -7.88 -0.09 -9.54
C VAL A 123 -8.94 0.96 -9.81
N LEU A 124 -10.17 0.56 -10.17
CA LEU A 124 -11.27 1.51 -10.39
C LEU A 124 -11.64 2.27 -9.11
N LEU A 125 -11.72 1.57 -7.97
CA LEU A 125 -12.05 2.18 -6.68
C LEU A 125 -10.98 3.17 -6.18
N VAL A 126 -9.72 2.97 -6.54
CA VAL A 126 -8.63 3.91 -6.23
C VAL A 126 -8.58 5.05 -7.24
N PHE A 127 -8.78 4.75 -8.52
CA PHE A 127 -8.62 5.71 -9.60
C PHE A 127 -9.60 6.88 -9.51
N ILE A 128 -10.88 6.60 -9.23
CA ILE A 128 -11.93 7.61 -9.13
C ILE A 128 -11.60 8.70 -8.08
N PRO A 129 -11.33 8.37 -6.80
CA PRO A 129 -11.00 9.37 -5.78
C PRO A 129 -9.62 10.01 -6.01
N CYS A 130 -8.65 9.29 -6.59
CA CYS A 130 -7.34 9.87 -6.93
C CYS A 130 -7.48 11.06 -7.88
N LEU A 131 -8.36 10.99 -8.89
CA LEU A 131 -8.59 12.10 -9.82
C LEU A 131 -9.13 13.37 -9.14
N GLY A 132 -9.95 13.22 -8.08
CA GLY A 132 -10.51 14.33 -7.33
C GLY A 132 -9.61 14.88 -6.22
N THR A 133 -8.47 14.24 -5.96
CA THR A 133 -7.60 14.61 -4.85
C THR A 133 -6.64 15.72 -5.24
N TYR A 134 -6.91 16.95 -4.78
CA TYR A 134 -6.03 18.10 -4.96
C TYR A 134 -5.10 18.36 -3.77
N LEU A 135 -5.55 17.99 -2.56
CA LEU A 135 -4.86 18.33 -1.31
C LEU A 135 -3.46 17.72 -1.19
N ILE A 136 -3.29 16.46 -1.61
CA ILE A 136 -2.00 15.76 -1.53
C ILE A 136 -0.98 16.36 -2.51
N PRO A 137 -1.31 16.55 -3.81
CA PRO A 137 -0.44 17.28 -4.74
C PRO A 137 -0.05 18.68 -4.26
N ASP A 138 -1.02 19.46 -3.77
CA ASP A 138 -0.79 20.82 -3.29
C ASP A 138 0.21 20.84 -2.12
N LEU A 139 -0.05 20.04 -1.08
CA LEU A 139 0.77 20.04 0.13
C LEU A 139 2.12 19.31 -0.01
N LEU A 140 2.15 18.14 -0.67
CA LEU A 140 3.39 17.35 -0.78
C LEU A 140 4.17 17.62 -2.06
N GLY A 141 3.53 18.15 -3.10
CA GLY A 141 4.15 18.51 -4.37
C GLY A 141 4.65 19.95 -4.42
N GLY A 142 4.13 20.83 -3.56
CA GLY A 142 4.59 22.22 -3.44
C GLY A 142 3.75 23.26 -4.16
N GLY A 143 2.50 22.92 -4.51
CA GLY A 143 1.59 23.76 -5.29
C GLY A 143 1.56 23.42 -6.77
#